data_AF-A0AAE1EQ07-F1
#
_entry.id   AF-A0AAE1EQ07-F1
#
_cell.length_a   1.000
_cell.length_b   1.000
_cell.length_c   1.000
_cell.angle_alpha   90.00
_cell.angle_beta   90.00
_cell.angle_gamma   90.00
#
_symmetry.space_group_name_H-M   'P 1'
#
loop_
_entity.id
_entity.type
_entity.pdbx_description
1 polymer ?
#
loop_
_entity_poly.entity_id
_entity_poly.type
_entity_poly.pdbx_seq_one_letter_code
_entity_poly.pdbx_strand_id
1 'polypeptide(L)'
;MVRTFVLLNGGAWPYLNRLVVALRQARSDAATLRHHHSISFLRQCMCGGTYISQGRAGVFDVGVSGGGGGFALQRLHHHHHHRRHRYYSLGRGDTTAITGRSLLLQPTPPPPTGTACRYLHTSKDHEASWRDSICISVDAEDETVTPINVEDQLFDMFKDEKDDTIHMGKFLAALSESGLRKSDPRLKELRNNLYEMHTQLENPRVASPTTLTLDKTSFKRVIQDNIIIISRALRHQFVIPEWHDFTEYIEEFYWSCKGATGGKVASYIPQLARFSPDHWGVAVCSVDGQRFEIGDTNINFTIQSCSKPITYGMALNELGNEKVHTYVGTEPSGRMFNAIVLDYNDKPHNPLVNAGSIIINSLLQALVLPGMSSSEKFDFVQQYFRRMAGGENIGFSNGTFLSERENADRNYALGYYMRENKCFPDKCDLMASLDLYFQVSVDLDG
;
A
#
# COMPACT_ATOMS: atom_id res chain seq x y z
N MET A 1 -9.67 -6.42 -0.45
CA MET A 1 -8.44 -6.18 -1.23
C MET A 1 -7.54 -5.31 -0.37
N VAL A 2 -6.56 -5.86 0.35
CA VAL A 2 -5.63 -5.03 1.13
C VAL A 2 -4.67 -4.35 0.15
N ARG A 3 -4.77 -3.02 -0.02
CA ARG A 3 -3.76 -2.23 -0.75
C ARG A 3 -2.78 -1.65 0.27
N THR A 4 -1.81 -2.45 0.69
CA THR A 4 -0.70 -1.94 1.51
C THR A 4 0.33 -1.32 0.55
N PHE A 5 0.45 0.00 0.56
CA PHE A 5 1.63 0.66 0.00
C PHE A 5 2.67 0.73 1.11
N VAL A 6 3.76 -0.02 0.98
CA VAL A 6 4.91 0.07 1.88
C VAL A 6 6.05 0.67 1.07
N LEU A 7 6.34 1.94 1.31
CA LEU A 7 7.54 2.58 0.79
C LEU A 7 8.70 2.20 1.70
N LEU A 8 9.61 1.39 1.18
CA LEU A 8 10.79 0.95 1.92
C LEU A 8 12.05 1.51 1.29
N ASN A 9 12.86 2.14 2.12
CA ASN A 9 14.23 2.47 1.78
C ASN A 9 15.04 1.16 1.61
N GLY A 10 16.01 1.15 0.70
CA GLY A 10 16.66 -0.07 0.18
C GLY A 10 17.27 -1.04 1.21
N GLY A 11 17.46 -0.61 2.48
CA GLY A 11 17.93 -1.45 3.58
C GLY A 11 16.88 -2.39 4.20
N ALA A 12 15.58 -2.17 3.99
CA ALA A 12 14.52 -2.93 4.67
C ALA A 12 14.02 -4.18 3.91
N TRP A 13 14.58 -4.48 2.74
CA TRP A 13 14.15 -5.59 1.87
C TRP A 13 14.21 -6.99 2.52
N PRO A 14 15.19 -7.34 3.40
CA PRO A 14 15.19 -8.63 4.09
C PRO A 14 13.98 -8.85 5.02
N TYR A 15 13.36 -7.77 5.49
CA TYR A 15 12.21 -7.79 6.38
C TYR A 15 10.87 -7.86 5.64
N LEU A 16 10.87 -7.62 4.32
CA LEU A 16 9.68 -7.73 3.47
C LEU A 16 9.07 -9.14 3.48
N ASN A 17 9.92 -10.17 3.58
CA ASN A 17 9.44 -11.55 3.69
C ASN A 17 8.70 -11.78 5.01
N ARG A 18 9.13 -11.14 6.11
CA ARG A 18 8.41 -11.21 7.40
C ARG A 18 7.08 -10.45 7.34
N LEU A 19 7.06 -9.28 6.70
CA LEU A 19 5.81 -8.53 6.49
C LEU A 19 4.84 -9.27 5.57
N VAL A 20 5.31 -9.87 4.48
CA VAL A 20 4.48 -10.71 3.60
C VAL A 20 4.00 -11.96 4.32
N VAL A 21 4.80 -12.55 5.21
CA VAL A 21 4.38 -13.68 6.07
C VAL A 21 3.34 -13.22 7.09
N ALA A 22 3.54 -12.09 7.77
CA ALA A 22 2.56 -11.52 8.70
C ALA A 22 1.24 -11.17 8.00
N LEU A 23 1.29 -10.54 6.82
CA LEU A 23 0.12 -10.25 5.98
C LEU A 23 -0.57 -11.52 5.46
N ARG A 24 0.19 -12.61 5.23
CA ARG A 24 -0.35 -13.94 4.89
C ARG A 24 -0.94 -14.65 6.10
N GLN A 25 -0.36 -14.48 7.29
CA GLN A 25 -0.84 -15.05 8.54
C GLN A 25 -2.17 -14.41 8.95
N ALA A 26 -2.23 -13.07 8.95
CA ALA A 26 -3.47 -12.31 9.16
C ALA A 26 -4.57 -12.71 8.15
N ARG A 27 -4.19 -13.09 6.92
CA ARG A 27 -5.12 -13.64 5.93
C ARG A 27 -5.52 -15.10 6.22
N SER A 28 -4.60 -15.93 6.71
CA SER A 28 -4.86 -17.34 7.05
C SER A 28 -5.88 -17.46 8.16
N ASP A 29 -5.80 -16.57 9.15
CA ASP A 29 -6.72 -16.55 10.29
C ASP A 29 -8.12 -16.02 9.87
N ALA A 30 -8.17 -15.11 8.89
CA ALA A 30 -9.41 -14.64 8.26
C ALA A 30 -10.01 -15.59 7.20
N ALA A 31 -9.21 -16.47 6.60
CA ALA A 31 -9.62 -17.34 5.49
C ALA A 31 -10.44 -18.57 5.92
N THR A 32 -10.65 -18.78 7.21
CA THR A 32 -11.60 -19.77 7.74
C THR A 32 -13.06 -19.43 7.38
N LEU A 33 -13.32 -18.22 6.84
CA LEU A 33 -14.63 -17.77 6.37
C LEU A 33 -14.54 -17.17 4.93
N ARG A 34 -14.78 -18.03 3.92
CA ARG A 34 -15.18 -17.75 2.51
C ARG A 34 -14.11 -17.63 1.40
N HIS A 35 -14.63 -17.88 0.19
CA HIS A 35 -14.03 -18.43 -1.03
C HIS A 35 -12.73 -17.85 -1.60
N HIS A 36 -12.00 -18.76 -2.26
CA HIS A 36 -10.78 -18.55 -3.04
C HIS A 36 -10.90 -17.46 -4.13
N HIS A 37 -10.06 -16.43 -4.02
CA HIS A 37 -9.66 -15.59 -5.15
C HIS A 37 -8.13 -15.42 -5.19
N SER A 38 -7.57 -15.64 -6.39
CA SER A 38 -6.15 -15.52 -6.74
C SER A 38 -5.69 -14.06 -6.73
N ILE A 39 -4.46 -13.80 -6.24
CA ILE A 39 -3.80 -12.49 -6.29
C ILE A 39 -2.54 -12.60 -7.16
N SER A 40 -2.40 -11.70 -8.13
CA SER A 40 -1.19 -11.48 -8.91
C SER A 40 -0.31 -10.43 -8.22
N PHE A 41 0.95 -10.75 -7.90
CA PHE A 41 1.93 -9.80 -7.37
C PHE A 41 2.79 -9.24 -8.50
N LEU A 42 2.71 -7.92 -8.74
CA LEU A 42 3.69 -7.18 -9.54
C LEU A 42 4.93 -6.91 -8.68
N ARG A 43 6.00 -7.68 -8.87
CA ARG A 43 7.32 -7.40 -8.30
C ARG A 43 8.14 -6.59 -9.31
N GLN A 44 8.32 -5.31 -9.07
CA GLN A 44 9.33 -4.52 -9.76
C GLN A 44 9.99 -3.53 -8.79
N CYS A 45 11.32 -3.60 -8.72
CA CYS A 45 12.16 -2.79 -7.83
C CYS A 45 12.10 -1.32 -8.27
N MET A 46 11.64 -0.43 -7.39
CA MET A 46 11.48 1.02 -7.65
C MET A 46 12.63 1.88 -7.08
N CYS A 47 13.61 1.28 -6.39
CA CYS A 47 14.76 2.00 -5.86
C CYS A 47 16.03 1.62 -6.64
N GLY A 48 16.77 2.65 -7.09
CA GLY A 48 17.98 2.51 -7.86
C GLY A 48 19.07 1.74 -7.13
N GLY A 49 19.74 0.86 -7.88
CA GLY A 49 21.11 0.46 -7.57
C GLY A 49 21.31 -0.73 -6.64
N THR A 50 20.75 -1.90 -6.94
CA THR A 50 21.45 -3.21 -6.90
C THR A 50 20.49 -4.33 -7.30
N TYR A 51 20.92 -5.24 -8.15
CA TYR A 51 20.20 -6.49 -8.45
C TYR A 51 21.13 -7.66 -8.14
N ILE A 52 20.65 -8.62 -7.36
CA ILE A 52 21.20 -9.98 -7.29
C ILE A 52 20.37 -10.83 -8.25
N SER A 53 21.02 -11.45 -9.23
CA SER A 53 20.40 -12.35 -10.20
C SER A 53 19.85 -13.61 -9.51
N GLN A 54 18.59 -13.97 -9.77
CA GLN A 54 18.04 -15.27 -9.38
C GLN A 54 18.61 -16.38 -10.28
N GLY A 55 19.47 -17.24 -9.71
CA GLY A 55 19.71 -18.60 -10.17
C GLY A 55 18.73 -19.57 -9.53
N ARG A 56 18.32 -20.62 -10.26
CA ARG A 56 17.37 -21.65 -9.83
C ARG A 56 17.75 -22.29 -8.48
N ALA A 57 16.70 -22.68 -7.75
CA ALA A 57 16.71 -23.33 -6.45
C ALA A 57 17.81 -24.40 -6.28
N GLY A 58 18.68 -24.14 -5.31
CA GLY A 58 19.59 -25.11 -4.70
C GLY A 58 19.72 -24.73 -3.23
N VAL A 59 19.47 -25.68 -2.35
CA VAL A 59 19.65 -25.57 -0.89
C VAL A 59 21.10 -25.14 -0.61
N PHE A 60 21.30 -24.11 0.22
CA PHE A 60 22.61 -23.81 0.78
C PHE A 60 22.57 -24.02 2.29
N ASP A 61 23.24 -25.08 2.71
CA ASP A 61 23.71 -25.29 4.08
C ASP A 61 24.72 -24.19 4.45
N VAL A 62 24.55 -23.59 5.61
CA VAL A 62 25.49 -22.60 6.15
C VAL A 62 26.63 -23.37 6.82
N GLY A 63 27.68 -23.67 6.06
CA GLY A 63 28.94 -24.18 6.58
C GLY A 63 29.92 -23.05 6.88
N VAL A 64 30.27 -22.87 8.15
CA VAL A 64 31.39 -22.00 8.58
C VAL A 64 32.69 -22.77 8.37
N SER A 65 33.61 -22.22 7.57
CA SER A 65 35.02 -22.63 7.62
C SER A 65 35.94 -21.42 7.48
N GLY A 66 36.62 -21.07 8.57
CA GLY A 66 37.80 -20.21 8.54
C GLY A 66 39.02 -20.96 7.99
N GLY A 67 40.00 -20.21 7.49
CA GLY A 67 41.33 -20.73 7.12
C GLY A 67 41.89 -20.05 5.88
N GLY A 68 42.98 -19.29 6.07
CA GLY A 68 43.65 -18.52 5.04
C GLY A 68 44.47 -19.33 4.04
N GLY A 69 44.95 -18.63 3.00
CA GLY A 69 45.91 -19.13 2.02
C GLY A 69 45.78 -18.38 0.70
N GLY A 70 46.72 -17.48 0.41
CA GLY A 70 46.83 -16.84 -0.90
C GLY A 70 47.35 -17.81 -1.97
N PHE A 71 47.07 -17.52 -3.24
CA PHE A 71 48.06 -17.31 -4.32
C PHE A 71 47.39 -17.11 -5.69
N ALA A 72 48.01 -16.20 -6.44
CA ALA A 72 48.22 -16.18 -7.90
C ALA A 72 47.05 -15.92 -8.88
N LEU A 73 47.15 -14.76 -9.53
CA LEU A 73 46.68 -14.51 -10.90
C LEU A 73 47.20 -15.60 -11.86
N GLN A 74 46.33 -16.11 -12.72
CA GLN A 74 46.76 -16.60 -14.02
C GLN A 74 45.75 -16.22 -15.12
N ARG A 75 46.23 -15.38 -16.04
CA ARG A 75 45.60 -15.11 -17.34
C ARG A 75 45.61 -16.39 -18.17
N LEU A 76 44.48 -16.75 -18.76
CA LEU A 76 44.43 -17.59 -19.95
C LEU A 76 43.56 -16.91 -21.02
N HIS A 77 44.22 -16.58 -22.13
CA HIS A 77 43.63 -16.15 -23.39
C HIS A 77 43.30 -17.39 -24.26
N HIS A 78 42.43 -17.16 -25.25
CA HIS A 78 42.00 -18.02 -26.38
C HIS A 78 40.81 -18.95 -26.10
N HIS A 79 39.82 -19.16 -26.98
CA HIS A 79 39.71 -18.87 -28.42
C HIS A 79 38.22 -18.75 -28.80
N HIS A 80 37.91 -17.96 -29.83
CA HIS A 80 36.64 -17.95 -30.55
C HIS A 80 36.38 -19.30 -31.22
N HIS A 81 35.15 -19.84 -31.09
CA HIS A 81 34.51 -20.60 -32.17
C HIS A 81 32.98 -20.55 -32.07
N HIS A 82 32.36 -20.10 -33.17
CA HIS A 82 30.94 -20.27 -33.48
C HIS A 82 30.52 -21.75 -33.47
N ARG A 83 29.31 -22.06 -32.95
CA ARG A 83 28.38 -23.01 -33.57
C ARG A 83 26.94 -22.91 -33.01
N ARG A 84 26.00 -22.95 -33.94
CA ARG A 84 24.52 -22.94 -33.83
C ARG A 84 23.97 -24.22 -33.18
N HIS A 85 22.87 -24.15 -32.45
CA HIS A 85 21.84 -25.22 -32.35
C HIS A 85 20.47 -24.58 -31.99
N ARG A 86 19.52 -24.53 -32.93
CA ARG A 86 18.37 -25.43 -33.19
C ARG A 86 17.18 -25.24 -32.22
N TYR A 87 16.11 -24.66 -32.77
CA TYR A 87 14.74 -24.67 -32.21
C TYR A 87 14.08 -26.04 -32.42
N TYR A 88 13.33 -26.51 -31.44
CA TYR A 88 12.28 -27.52 -31.62
C TYR A 88 10.92 -26.91 -31.26
N SER A 89 10.00 -26.99 -32.22
CA SER A 89 8.57 -26.78 -32.10
C SER A 89 7.90 -28.14 -31.94
N LEU A 90 6.93 -28.28 -31.03
CA LEU A 90 5.97 -29.38 -31.04
C LEU A 90 4.60 -28.85 -30.60
N GLY A 91 3.62 -29.00 -31.49
CA GLY A 91 2.21 -28.65 -31.33
C GLY A 91 1.35 -29.78 -30.74
N ARG A 92 0.04 -29.48 -30.62
CA ARG A 92 -1.04 -30.27 -30.02
C ARG A 92 -1.23 -31.68 -30.62
N GLY A 93 -1.70 -32.63 -29.80
CA GLY A 93 -2.32 -33.90 -30.22
C GLY A 93 -2.62 -34.85 -29.05
N ASP A 94 -3.76 -35.55 -29.12
CA ASP A 94 -4.53 -36.20 -28.04
C ASP A 94 -3.97 -37.46 -27.33
N THR A 95 -4.50 -37.65 -26.11
CA THR A 95 -4.78 -38.87 -25.30
C THR A 95 -4.01 -40.18 -25.49
N THR A 96 -3.46 -40.72 -24.40
CA THR A 96 -3.74 -42.10 -23.89
C THR A 96 -3.15 -42.32 -22.49
N ALA A 97 -3.92 -42.95 -21.61
CA ALA A 97 -3.53 -43.35 -20.27
C ALA A 97 -2.70 -44.64 -20.29
N ILE A 98 -1.59 -44.70 -19.56
CA ILE A 98 -1.00 -45.95 -19.05
C ILE A 98 -0.47 -45.73 -17.62
N THR A 99 -0.77 -46.74 -16.82
CA THR A 99 -0.69 -46.95 -15.37
C THR A 99 0.71 -47.00 -14.73
N GLY A 100 0.83 -46.41 -13.54
CA GLY A 100 1.34 -47.04 -12.32
C GLY A 100 2.82 -47.41 -12.18
N ARG A 101 3.52 -46.77 -11.23
CA ARG A 101 4.17 -47.46 -10.11
C ARG A 101 4.50 -46.50 -8.96
N SER A 102 3.96 -46.86 -7.81
CA SER A 102 4.15 -46.23 -6.51
C SER A 102 5.54 -46.61 -5.95
N LEU A 103 6.28 -45.63 -5.42
CA LEU A 103 7.43 -45.86 -4.54
C LEU A 103 7.18 -45.10 -3.25
N LEU A 104 6.80 -45.88 -2.23
CA LEU A 104 6.62 -45.51 -0.84
C LEU A 104 7.94 -45.01 -0.24
N LEU A 105 7.92 -43.84 0.39
CA LEU A 105 8.85 -43.45 1.44
C LEU A 105 8.05 -43.26 2.73
N GLN A 106 8.43 -44.02 3.76
CA GLN A 106 7.75 -44.10 5.06
C GLN A 106 7.92 -42.81 5.88
N PRO A 107 6.96 -42.46 6.75
CA PRO A 107 7.03 -41.30 7.63
C PRO A 107 7.90 -41.58 8.86
N THR A 108 8.82 -40.65 9.17
CA THR A 108 9.57 -40.62 10.44
C THR A 108 8.67 -40.14 11.60
N PRO A 109 8.79 -40.70 12.81
CA PRO A 109 7.93 -40.36 13.96
C PRO A 109 8.31 -39.00 14.58
N PRO A 110 7.36 -38.33 15.28
CA PRO A 110 7.61 -37.02 15.91
C PRO A 110 8.43 -37.16 17.21
N PRO A 111 9.24 -36.14 17.57
CA PRO A 111 9.96 -36.14 18.84
C PRO A 111 9.03 -35.84 20.03
N PRO A 112 9.40 -36.28 21.24
CA PRO A 112 8.52 -36.31 22.41
C PRO A 112 8.28 -34.92 23.02
N THR A 113 7.06 -34.77 23.54
CA THR A 113 6.57 -33.65 24.32
C THR A 113 7.32 -33.48 25.64
N GLY A 114 7.65 -32.23 25.98
CA GLY A 114 7.92 -31.84 27.36
C GLY A 114 9.16 -30.97 27.55
N THR A 115 9.05 -29.66 27.34
CA THR A 115 9.60 -28.64 28.27
C THR A 115 8.86 -27.32 28.07
N ALA A 116 8.44 -26.74 29.20
CA ALA A 116 7.58 -25.57 29.37
C ALA A 116 7.76 -24.42 28.35
N CYS A 117 6.70 -24.13 27.59
CA CYS A 117 6.53 -22.83 26.95
C CYS A 117 6.14 -21.83 28.05
N ARG A 118 7.05 -20.90 28.38
CA ARG A 118 6.74 -19.76 29.25
C ARG A 118 5.73 -18.88 28.52
N TYR A 119 4.47 -18.95 28.94
CA TYR A 119 3.52 -17.87 28.72
C TYR A 119 4.10 -16.62 29.37
N LEU A 120 4.45 -15.63 28.56
CA LEU A 120 4.67 -14.28 29.05
C LEU A 120 3.30 -13.76 29.49
N HIS A 121 3.11 -13.74 30.81
CA HIS A 121 2.09 -12.96 31.48
C HIS A 121 2.25 -11.51 31.01
N THR A 122 1.35 -11.05 30.14
CA THR A 122 1.06 -9.62 30.05
C THR A 122 0.18 -9.27 31.24
N SER A 123 0.59 -8.19 31.90
CA SER A 123 0.00 -7.65 33.12
C SER A 123 -1.52 -7.49 32.98
N LYS A 124 -2.27 -8.30 33.73
CA LYS A 124 -3.64 -7.96 34.14
C LYS A 124 -3.58 -6.64 34.87
N ASP A 125 -4.15 -5.59 34.30
CA ASP A 125 -4.91 -4.56 35.01
C ASP A 125 -5.60 -3.65 33.96
N HIS A 126 -6.94 -3.72 33.95
CA HIS A 126 -7.89 -3.03 33.06
C HIS A 126 -8.06 -3.56 31.62
N GLU A 127 -8.40 -4.85 31.45
CA GLU A 127 -9.15 -5.27 30.27
C GLU A 127 -10.60 -4.77 30.37
N ALA A 128 -11.05 -4.04 29.36
CA ALA A 128 -12.38 -3.49 29.34
C ALA A 128 -13.40 -4.58 28.98
N SER A 129 -14.22 -4.99 29.95
CA SER A 129 -15.19 -6.09 29.89
C SER A 129 -16.17 -6.08 28.69
N TRP A 130 -16.25 -4.98 27.93
CA TRP A 130 -17.04 -4.91 26.71
C TRP A 130 -16.40 -5.65 25.52
N ARG A 131 -15.08 -5.90 25.54
CA ARG A 131 -14.35 -6.58 24.44
C ARG A 131 -14.84 -8.01 24.19
N ASP A 132 -15.13 -8.75 25.25
CA ASP A 132 -15.68 -10.12 25.15
C ASP A 132 -17.12 -10.15 24.61
N SER A 133 -17.83 -9.02 24.64
CA SER A 133 -19.22 -8.90 24.21
C SER A 133 -19.37 -8.60 22.71
N ILE A 134 -18.28 -8.40 21.96
CA ILE A 134 -18.37 -7.97 20.55
C ILE A 134 -18.47 -9.16 19.56
N CYS A 135 -18.16 -10.37 19.99
CA CYS A 135 -18.30 -11.56 19.13
C CYS A 135 -19.73 -12.13 19.19
N ILE A 136 -20.63 -11.64 18.36
CA ILE A 136 -21.95 -12.28 18.16
C ILE A 136 -21.85 -13.25 16.97
N SER A 137 -21.70 -14.53 17.27
CA SER A 137 -21.90 -15.63 16.33
C SER A 137 -23.37 -15.67 15.91
N VAL A 138 -23.65 -15.47 14.62
CA VAL A 138 -24.98 -15.69 14.05
C VAL A 138 -25.00 -17.08 13.43
N ASP A 139 -25.30 -18.09 14.23
CA ASP A 139 -25.76 -19.39 13.75
C ASP A 139 -26.73 -19.99 14.80
N ALA A 140 -28.01 -20.05 14.44
CA ALA A 140 -28.99 -21.13 14.72
C ALA A 140 -30.43 -20.60 14.84
N GLU A 141 -31.22 -20.96 13.82
CA GLU A 141 -32.65 -21.37 13.82
C GLU A 141 -33.79 -20.41 14.24
N ASP A 142 -34.85 -20.50 13.44
CA ASP A 142 -36.15 -19.82 13.46
C ASP A 142 -36.73 -19.44 14.84
N GLU A 143 -36.71 -18.13 15.14
CA GLU A 143 -37.78 -17.44 15.86
C GLU A 143 -38.12 -16.14 15.11
N THR A 144 -39.35 -15.64 15.23
CA THR A 144 -39.79 -14.40 14.58
C THR A 144 -38.96 -13.21 15.07
N VAL A 145 -37.85 -12.94 14.38
CA VAL A 145 -36.90 -11.87 14.71
C VAL A 145 -37.63 -10.53 14.54
N THR A 146 -38.01 -9.90 15.65
CA THR A 146 -38.27 -8.46 15.65
C THR A 146 -37.07 -7.78 15.02
N PRO A 147 -37.23 -6.91 13.99
CA PRO A 147 -36.10 -6.31 13.30
C PRO A 147 -35.18 -5.69 14.33
N ILE A 148 -33.99 -6.26 14.47
CA ILE A 148 -33.00 -5.85 15.44
C ILE A 148 -32.61 -4.42 15.06
N ASN A 149 -33.04 -3.45 15.87
CA ASN A 149 -32.64 -2.06 15.71
C ASN A 149 -31.18 -1.96 16.19
N VAL A 150 -30.27 -1.73 15.25
CA VAL A 150 -28.83 -1.73 15.51
C VAL A 150 -28.46 -0.62 16.49
N GLU A 151 -29.17 0.50 16.44
CA GLU A 151 -28.98 1.63 17.34
C GLU A 151 -29.38 1.29 18.78
N ASP A 152 -30.43 0.48 18.97
CA ASP A 152 -30.81 -0.06 20.29
C ASP A 152 -29.74 -0.99 20.85
N GLN A 153 -29.21 -1.90 20.04
CA GLN A 153 -28.14 -2.80 20.47
C GLN A 153 -26.86 -2.04 20.83
N LEU A 154 -26.45 -1.10 19.99
CA LEU A 154 -25.29 -0.26 20.28
C LEU A 154 -25.53 0.57 21.55
N PHE A 155 -26.77 1.00 21.81
CA PHE A 155 -27.07 1.69 23.04
C PHE A 155 -26.89 0.75 24.26
N ASP A 156 -27.52 -0.42 24.20
CA ASP A 156 -27.48 -1.41 25.27
C ASP A 156 -26.06 -1.95 25.56
N MET A 157 -25.17 -1.97 24.55
CA MET A 157 -23.76 -2.34 24.71
C MET A 157 -22.94 -1.34 25.52
N PHE A 158 -23.28 -0.05 25.47
CA PHE A 158 -22.47 1.03 26.03
C PHE A 158 -23.10 1.73 27.23
N LYS A 159 -24.38 1.50 27.51
CA LYS A 159 -25.10 2.16 28.60
C LYS A 159 -24.52 1.83 29.97
N ASP A 160 -24.58 2.79 30.88
CA ASP A 160 -24.39 2.56 32.30
C ASP A 160 -25.69 2.00 32.89
N GLU A 161 -25.59 0.90 33.63
CA GLU A 161 -26.74 0.23 34.25
C GLU A 161 -27.43 1.10 35.30
N LYS A 162 -26.76 2.11 35.84
CA LYS A 162 -27.29 2.94 36.94
C LYS A 162 -28.21 4.06 36.47
N ASP A 163 -27.90 4.68 35.34
CA ASP A 163 -28.59 5.88 34.87
C ASP A 163 -29.23 5.75 33.48
N ASP A 164 -29.08 4.59 32.81
CA ASP A 164 -29.57 4.35 31.46
C ASP A 164 -29.09 5.43 30.47
N THR A 165 -27.82 5.83 30.62
CA THR A 165 -27.14 6.77 29.72
C THR A 165 -25.81 6.24 29.20
N ILE A 166 -25.31 6.82 28.11
CA ILE A 166 -23.99 6.50 27.53
C ILE A 166 -23.04 7.66 27.72
N HIS A 167 -21.88 7.39 28.31
CA HIS A 167 -20.76 8.32 28.31
C HIS A 167 -20.05 8.31 26.94
N MET A 168 -20.18 9.40 26.18
CA MET A 168 -19.67 9.49 24.81
C MET A 168 -18.17 9.29 24.68
N GLY A 169 -17.39 9.61 25.71
CA GLY A 169 -15.95 9.34 25.74
C GLY A 169 -15.62 7.85 25.63
N LYS A 170 -16.43 6.97 26.25
CA LYS A 170 -16.24 5.51 26.20
C LYS A 170 -16.61 4.97 24.81
N PHE A 171 -17.72 5.44 24.26
CA PHE A 171 -18.16 5.09 22.91
C PHE A 171 -17.16 5.53 21.83
N LEU A 172 -16.70 6.78 21.88
CA LEU A 172 -15.71 7.31 20.92
C LEU A 172 -14.33 6.65 21.08
N ALA A 173 -13.97 6.21 22.29
CA ALA A 173 -12.76 5.42 22.52
C ALA A 173 -12.86 4.06 21.82
N ALA A 174 -13.96 3.32 22.00
CA ALA A 174 -14.17 2.04 21.32
C ALA A 174 -14.17 2.19 19.78
N LEU A 175 -14.77 3.27 19.25
CA LEU A 175 -14.65 3.58 17.82
C LEU A 175 -13.21 3.85 17.39
N SER A 176 -12.42 4.53 18.20
CA SER A 176 -11.00 4.79 17.89
C SER A 176 -10.15 3.52 17.97
N GLU A 177 -10.48 2.59 18.88
CA GLU A 177 -9.83 1.27 19.00
C GLU A 177 -10.03 0.39 17.76
N SER A 178 -11.14 0.58 17.02
CA SER A 178 -11.34 -0.07 15.72
C SER A 178 -10.37 0.41 14.62
N GLY A 179 -9.60 1.47 14.89
CA GLY A 179 -8.64 2.08 13.97
C GLY A 179 -9.17 3.28 13.20
N LEU A 180 -10.45 3.65 13.34
CA LEU A 180 -10.97 4.88 12.75
C LEU A 180 -10.42 6.12 13.43
N ARG A 181 -10.07 7.13 12.63
CA ARG A 181 -9.69 8.44 13.17
C ARG A 181 -10.92 9.29 13.48
N LYS A 182 -10.82 10.14 14.50
CA LYS A 182 -11.83 11.17 14.82
C LYS A 182 -12.07 12.17 13.66
N SER A 183 -11.08 12.32 12.79
CA SER A 183 -11.12 13.17 11.60
C SER A 183 -11.68 12.46 10.36
N ASP A 184 -12.08 11.18 10.45
CA ASP A 184 -12.62 10.44 9.31
C ASP A 184 -13.80 11.22 8.68
N PRO A 185 -13.74 11.55 7.37
CA PRO A 185 -14.80 12.31 6.70
C PRO A 185 -16.18 11.66 6.79
N ARG A 186 -16.25 10.33 6.93
CA ARG A 186 -17.50 9.55 7.05
C ARG A 186 -18.11 9.59 8.45
N LEU A 187 -17.42 10.19 9.42
CA LEU A 187 -17.91 10.44 10.79
C LEU A 187 -18.21 11.93 11.03
N LYS A 188 -18.34 12.71 9.95
CA LYS A 188 -18.53 14.16 10.02
C LYS A 188 -19.85 14.52 10.70
N GLU A 189 -20.93 13.84 10.35
CA GLU A 189 -22.26 14.10 10.87
C GLU A 189 -22.35 13.75 12.36
N LEU A 190 -21.80 12.62 12.79
CA LEU A 190 -21.63 12.24 14.20
C LEU A 190 -20.98 13.37 15.00
N ARG A 191 -19.86 13.89 14.50
CA ARG A 191 -19.12 14.97 15.16
C ARG A 191 -19.92 16.27 15.19
N ASN A 192 -20.62 16.61 14.12
CA ASN A 192 -21.45 17.81 14.05
C ASN A 192 -22.64 17.70 15.02
N ASN A 193 -23.35 16.57 15.01
CA ASN A 193 -24.47 16.31 15.91
C ASN A 193 -24.05 16.37 17.39
N LEU A 194 -22.88 15.80 17.74
CA LEU A 194 -22.31 15.92 19.08
C LEU A 194 -21.96 17.36 19.45
N TYR A 195 -21.38 18.12 18.53
CA TYR A 195 -21.04 19.51 18.76
C TYR A 195 -22.29 20.38 18.95
N GLU A 196 -23.32 20.18 18.13
CA GLU A 196 -24.61 20.87 18.27
C GLU A 196 -25.24 20.61 19.62
N MET A 197 -25.29 19.35 20.07
CA MET A 197 -25.77 19.00 21.41
C MET A 197 -24.93 19.63 22.52
N HIS A 198 -23.60 19.62 22.37
CA HIS A 198 -22.69 20.25 23.33
C HIS A 198 -22.95 21.75 23.48
N THR A 199 -23.19 22.46 22.37
CA THR A 199 -23.46 23.91 22.39
C THR A 199 -24.79 24.30 23.02
N GLN A 200 -25.73 23.35 23.17
CA GLN A 200 -27.02 23.58 23.81
C GLN A 200 -26.97 23.48 25.35
N LEU A 201 -25.83 23.07 25.93
CA LEU A 201 -25.65 23.03 27.38
C LEU A 201 -25.54 24.44 27.99
N GLU A 202 -25.96 24.60 29.24
CA GLU A 202 -25.93 25.89 29.95
C GLU A 202 -24.51 26.46 30.10
N ASN A 203 -23.46 25.63 30.05
CA ASN A 203 -22.05 26.04 30.16
C ASN A 203 -21.11 25.35 29.14
N PRO A 204 -21.16 25.72 27.84
CA PRO A 204 -20.40 25.04 26.78
C PRO A 204 -18.88 25.22 26.84
N ARG A 205 -18.39 26.22 27.58
CA ARG A 205 -16.96 26.59 27.62
C ARG A 205 -16.11 25.70 28.53
N VAL A 206 -16.72 24.86 29.37
CA VAL A 206 -16.03 24.05 30.38
C VAL A 206 -16.02 22.57 30.02
N ALA A 207 -17.05 22.07 29.36
CA ALA A 207 -17.18 20.65 29.00
C ALA A 207 -16.64 20.37 27.57
N SER A 208 -16.19 19.15 27.33
CA SER A 208 -15.82 18.67 26.00
C SER A 208 -17.03 17.92 25.40
N PRO A 209 -17.22 17.89 24.07
CA PRO A 209 -18.21 17.00 23.46
C PRO A 209 -18.02 15.52 23.83
N THR A 210 -16.82 15.13 24.28
CA THR A 210 -16.50 13.78 24.75
C THR A 210 -16.96 13.47 26.18
N THR A 211 -17.28 14.49 27.00
CA THR A 211 -17.77 14.31 28.38
C THR A 211 -19.29 14.26 28.47
N LEU A 212 -19.99 14.29 27.33
CA LEU A 212 -21.45 14.18 27.28
C LEU A 212 -21.91 12.79 27.72
N THR A 213 -22.92 12.76 28.57
CA THR A 213 -23.75 11.59 28.84
C THR A 213 -25.07 11.74 28.09
N LEU A 214 -25.43 10.75 27.29
CA LEU A 214 -26.62 10.81 26.43
C LEU A 214 -27.63 9.73 26.81
N ASP A 215 -28.89 10.10 26.90
CA ASP A 215 -30.00 9.15 26.92
C ASP A 215 -30.14 8.42 25.57
N LYS A 216 -30.97 7.39 25.54
CA LYS A 216 -31.22 6.55 24.36
C LYS A 216 -31.67 7.31 23.13
N THR A 217 -32.59 8.26 23.28
CA THR A 217 -33.13 9.04 22.16
C THR A 217 -32.07 9.99 21.61
N SER A 218 -31.36 10.67 22.51
CA SER A 218 -30.25 11.56 22.20
C SER A 218 -29.11 10.83 21.48
N PHE A 219 -28.72 9.64 21.96
CA PHE A 219 -27.69 8.81 21.35
C PHE A 219 -28.06 8.38 19.93
N LYS A 220 -29.30 7.88 19.72
CA LYS A 220 -29.79 7.50 18.39
C LYS A 220 -29.69 8.66 17.39
N ARG A 221 -30.15 9.85 17.79
CA ARG A 221 -30.09 11.06 16.96
C ARG A 221 -28.66 11.41 16.58
N VAL A 222 -27.70 11.21 17.49
CA VAL A 222 -26.29 11.53 17.25
C VAL A 222 -25.66 10.60 16.22
N ILE A 223 -25.93 9.29 16.28
CA ILE A 223 -25.25 8.29 15.44
C ILE A 223 -25.94 7.97 14.11
N GLN A 224 -27.22 8.35 13.96
CA GLN A 224 -28.09 7.90 12.86
C GLN A 224 -27.47 8.05 11.46
N ASP A 225 -26.82 9.19 11.20
CA ASP A 225 -26.29 9.53 9.87
C ASP A 225 -25.04 8.72 9.52
N ASN A 226 -24.40 8.11 10.52
CA ASN A 226 -23.16 7.34 10.36
C ASN A 226 -23.29 5.90 10.91
N ILE A 227 -24.51 5.43 11.14
CA ILE A 227 -24.78 4.14 11.80
C ILE A 227 -24.12 2.95 11.11
N ILE A 228 -24.06 2.95 9.77
CA ILE A 228 -23.52 1.82 9.00
C ILE A 228 -22.02 1.63 9.29
N ILE A 229 -21.23 2.71 9.25
CA ILE A 229 -19.79 2.61 9.51
C ILE A 229 -19.50 2.35 10.99
N ILE A 230 -20.25 3.00 11.88
CA ILE A 230 -20.16 2.80 13.34
C ILE A 230 -20.46 1.34 13.69
N SER A 231 -21.55 0.77 13.16
CA SER A 231 -21.94 -0.61 13.40
C SER A 231 -20.90 -1.59 12.87
N ARG A 232 -20.36 -1.36 11.65
CA ARG A 232 -19.30 -2.21 11.10
C ARG A 232 -18.03 -2.17 11.94
N ALA A 233 -17.64 -0.99 12.42
CA ALA A 233 -16.47 -0.81 13.28
C ALA A 233 -16.63 -1.58 14.60
N LEU A 234 -17.75 -1.34 15.30
CA LEU A 234 -18.01 -1.88 16.64
C LEU A 234 -18.45 -3.34 16.65
N ARG A 235 -18.63 -3.98 15.48
CA ARG A 235 -18.94 -5.41 15.34
C ARG A 235 -17.77 -6.20 14.73
N HIS A 236 -16.57 -5.61 14.70
CA HIS A 236 -15.38 -6.19 14.06
C HIS A 236 -15.59 -6.63 12.60
N GLN A 237 -16.40 -5.89 11.83
CA GLN A 237 -16.70 -6.17 10.42
C GLN A 237 -15.81 -5.38 9.44
N PHE A 238 -14.72 -4.83 9.94
CA PHE A 238 -13.64 -4.31 9.10
C PHE A 238 -12.73 -5.42 8.63
N VAL A 239 -12.00 -5.15 7.56
CA VAL A 239 -11.06 -6.06 6.92
C VAL A 239 -9.98 -6.57 7.87
N ILE A 240 -9.64 -5.77 8.91
CA ILE A 240 -8.77 -6.17 10.02
C ILE A 240 -9.59 -6.02 11.32
N PRO A 241 -10.20 -7.13 11.80
CA PRO A 241 -10.99 -7.17 13.04
C PRO A 241 -10.19 -6.73 14.28
N GLU A 242 -9.04 -7.36 14.51
CA GLU A 242 -8.15 -7.12 15.64
C GLU A 242 -7.12 -6.04 15.28
N TRP A 243 -7.60 -4.80 15.17
CA TRP A 243 -6.76 -3.67 14.74
C TRP A 243 -5.59 -3.42 15.68
N HIS A 244 -5.80 -3.53 16.99
CA HIS A 244 -4.78 -3.30 18.00
C HIS A 244 -3.59 -4.27 17.83
N ASP A 245 -3.86 -5.57 17.86
CA ASP A 245 -2.86 -6.62 17.66
C ASP A 245 -2.10 -6.43 16.33
N PHE A 246 -2.83 -6.10 15.25
CA PHE A 246 -2.22 -5.78 13.97
C PHE A 246 -1.22 -4.62 14.06
N THR A 247 -1.56 -3.55 14.77
CA THR A 247 -0.66 -2.40 14.93
C THR A 247 0.55 -2.69 15.78
N GLU A 248 0.47 -3.59 16.77
CA GLU A 248 1.63 -4.05 17.53
C GLU A 248 2.67 -4.74 16.63
N TYR A 249 2.22 -5.57 15.67
CA TYR A 249 3.12 -6.18 14.69
C TYR A 249 3.76 -5.13 13.75
N ILE A 250 3.02 -4.08 13.37
CA ILE A 250 3.58 -2.98 12.58
C ILE A 250 4.63 -2.21 13.38
N GLU A 251 4.41 -2.01 14.68
CA GLU A 251 5.38 -1.39 15.57
C GLU A 251 6.66 -2.25 15.71
N GLU A 252 6.53 -3.57 15.92
CA GLU A 252 7.68 -4.48 15.95
C GLU A 252 8.48 -4.43 14.65
N PHE A 253 7.79 -4.42 13.50
CA PHE A 253 8.40 -4.27 12.18
C PHE A 253 9.13 -2.93 12.05
N TYR A 254 8.50 -1.84 12.48
CA TYR A 254 9.07 -0.50 12.45
C TYR A 254 10.39 -0.46 13.22
N TRP A 255 10.42 -0.95 14.47
CA TRP A 255 11.63 -0.95 15.28
C TRP A 255 12.71 -1.89 14.74
N SER A 256 12.32 -3.05 14.21
CA SER A 256 13.24 -3.98 13.55
C SER A 256 13.92 -3.37 12.32
N CYS A 257 13.18 -2.59 11.53
CA CYS A 257 13.72 -1.95 10.32
C CYS A 257 14.47 -0.66 10.62
N LYS A 258 14.11 0.09 11.67
CA LYS A 258 14.76 1.36 12.04
C LYS A 258 16.26 1.21 12.28
N GLY A 259 16.72 0.04 12.73
CA GLY A 259 18.15 -0.25 12.90
C GLY A 259 18.95 -0.37 11.59
N ALA A 260 18.30 -0.42 10.42
CA ALA A 260 18.97 -0.54 9.14
C ALA A 260 19.46 0.83 8.62
N THR A 261 20.66 1.24 9.06
CA THR A 261 21.28 2.54 8.72
C THR A 261 22.05 2.56 7.38
N GLY A 262 21.88 1.53 6.55
CA GLY A 262 22.51 1.44 5.24
C GLY A 262 21.81 2.30 4.17
N GLY A 263 22.50 2.53 3.05
CA GLY A 263 21.99 3.28 1.91
C GLY A 263 22.64 4.66 1.75
N LYS A 264 22.16 5.43 0.78
CA LYS A 264 22.65 6.80 0.52
C LYS A 264 21.47 7.68 0.11
N VAL A 265 21.34 8.84 0.75
CA VAL A 265 20.37 9.86 0.38
C VAL A 265 20.60 10.28 -1.07
N ALA A 266 19.52 10.42 -1.85
CA ALA A 266 19.58 10.91 -3.21
C ALA A 266 20.16 12.33 -3.22
N SER A 267 21.27 12.51 -3.95
CA SER A 267 22.04 13.75 -3.91
C SER A 267 22.31 14.34 -5.30
N TYR A 268 21.53 13.94 -6.31
CA TYR A 268 21.68 14.44 -7.68
C TYR A 268 21.03 15.81 -7.87
N ILE A 269 20.12 16.21 -6.98
CA ILE A 269 19.64 17.59 -6.83
C ILE A 269 19.75 18.05 -5.36
N PRO A 270 19.97 19.37 -5.10
CA PRO A 270 20.18 19.89 -3.76
C PRO A 270 19.00 19.67 -2.80
N GLN A 271 17.76 19.68 -3.30
CA GLN A 271 16.54 19.56 -2.49
C GLN A 271 16.47 18.18 -1.82
N LEU A 272 16.84 17.12 -2.53
CA LEU A 272 16.85 15.75 -1.99
C LEU A 272 18.03 15.53 -1.03
N ALA A 273 19.17 16.17 -1.28
CA ALA A 273 20.37 16.05 -0.44
C ALA A 273 20.19 16.62 0.98
N ARG A 274 19.14 17.43 1.21
CA ARG A 274 18.86 18.07 2.51
C ARG A 274 18.12 17.18 3.49
N PHE A 275 17.54 16.07 3.05
CA PHE A 275 16.82 15.17 3.94
C PHE A 275 17.78 14.39 4.84
N SER A 276 17.41 14.23 6.10
CA SER A 276 18.17 13.41 7.04
C SER A 276 18.09 11.94 6.63
N PRO A 277 19.22 11.20 6.63
CA PRO A 277 19.19 9.74 6.46
C PRO A 277 18.46 9.02 7.60
N ASP A 278 18.26 9.69 8.74
CA ASP A 278 17.63 9.13 9.94
C ASP A 278 16.10 9.23 9.92
N HIS A 279 15.52 9.93 8.93
CA HIS A 279 14.06 10.01 8.80
C HIS A 279 13.48 8.65 8.46
N TRP A 280 12.56 8.17 9.29
CA TRP A 280 11.90 6.89 9.13
C TRP A 280 10.45 6.94 9.64
N GLY A 281 9.50 6.78 8.72
CA GLY A 281 8.08 6.82 9.01
C GLY A 281 7.34 5.66 8.32
N VAL A 282 6.33 5.13 8.99
CA VAL A 282 5.43 4.10 8.46
C VAL A 282 4.00 4.54 8.71
N ALA A 283 3.21 4.61 7.64
CA ALA A 283 1.79 4.89 7.67
C ALA A 283 1.00 3.73 7.05
N VAL A 284 -0.13 3.38 7.66
CA VAL A 284 -1.03 2.33 7.20
C VAL A 284 -2.45 2.89 7.11
N CYS A 285 -3.13 2.60 6.01
CA CYS A 285 -4.55 2.86 5.80
C CYS A 285 -5.21 1.61 5.22
N SER A 286 -6.18 1.02 5.93
CA SER A 286 -6.95 -0.12 5.44
C SER A 286 -8.03 0.32 4.46
N VAL A 287 -8.60 -0.61 3.70
CA VAL A 287 -9.72 -0.28 2.78
C VAL A 287 -10.99 0.15 3.48
N ASP A 288 -11.12 -0.15 4.77
CA ASP A 288 -12.24 0.33 5.59
C ASP A 288 -11.93 1.66 6.28
N GLY A 289 -10.72 2.22 6.08
CA GLY A 289 -10.28 3.50 6.63
C GLY A 289 -9.65 3.42 8.03
N GLN A 290 -9.26 2.22 8.46
CA GLN A 290 -8.48 2.06 9.70
C GLN A 290 -7.06 2.59 9.47
N ARG A 291 -6.54 3.42 10.38
CA ARG A 291 -5.27 4.12 10.20
C ARG A 291 -4.34 4.00 11.39
N PHE A 292 -3.05 3.80 11.09
CA PHE A 292 -1.97 3.73 12.07
C PHE A 292 -0.72 4.37 11.49
N GLU A 293 0.00 5.13 12.30
CA GLU A 293 1.18 5.89 11.90
C GLU A 293 2.22 5.79 13.02
N ILE A 294 3.49 5.61 12.66
CA ILE A 294 4.61 5.54 13.59
C ILE A 294 5.88 6.14 12.95
N GLY A 295 6.61 6.93 13.72
CA GLY A 295 7.83 7.61 13.27
C GLY A 295 7.56 8.95 12.57
N ASP A 296 8.41 9.29 11.60
CA ASP A 296 8.44 10.59 10.93
C ASP A 296 7.37 10.73 9.83
N THR A 297 6.10 10.44 10.15
CA THR A 297 5.01 10.37 9.16
C THR A 297 4.46 11.73 8.74
N ASN A 298 4.70 12.79 9.51
CA ASN A 298 4.24 14.15 9.20
C ASN A 298 5.32 15.01 8.50
N ILE A 299 6.40 14.38 8.00
CA ILE A 299 7.46 15.07 7.27
C ILE A 299 7.15 14.97 5.77
N ASN A 300 6.85 16.10 5.16
CA ASN A 300 6.54 16.11 3.73
C ASN A 300 7.76 15.76 2.88
N PHE A 301 7.54 14.93 1.86
CA PHE A 301 8.56 14.60 0.85
C PHE A 301 7.92 14.48 -0.54
N THR A 302 8.74 14.64 -1.59
CA THR A 302 8.26 14.51 -2.97
C THR A 302 8.02 13.04 -3.32
N ILE A 303 6.89 12.72 -3.95
CA ILE A 303 6.52 11.34 -4.29
C ILE A 303 7.40 10.68 -5.35
N GLN A 304 8.08 11.46 -6.19
CA GLN A 304 9.04 10.98 -7.19
C GLN A 304 8.41 9.90 -8.09
N SER A 305 9.13 8.81 -8.37
CA SER A 305 8.63 7.72 -9.23
C SER A 305 7.38 7.00 -8.69
N CYS A 306 6.95 7.27 -7.45
CA CYS A 306 5.70 6.74 -6.90
C CYS A 306 4.46 7.38 -7.54
N SER A 307 4.62 8.47 -8.31
CA SER A 307 3.57 9.06 -9.15
C SER A 307 3.20 8.22 -10.38
N LYS A 308 4.10 7.32 -10.84
CA LYS A 308 3.91 6.57 -12.10
C LYS A 308 2.71 5.61 -12.08
N PRO A 309 2.52 4.77 -11.05
CA PRO A 309 1.32 3.92 -10.97
C PRO A 309 0.03 4.73 -10.90
N ILE A 310 0.08 5.90 -10.25
CA ILE A 310 -1.07 6.78 -10.08
C ILE A 310 -1.48 7.38 -11.43
N THR A 311 -0.55 8.04 -12.12
CA THR A 311 -0.80 8.64 -13.44
C THR A 311 -1.18 7.59 -14.49
N TYR A 312 -0.63 6.37 -14.39
CA TYR A 312 -1.06 5.24 -15.22
C TYR A 312 -2.52 4.84 -14.93
N GLY A 313 -2.89 4.67 -13.66
CA GLY A 313 -4.28 4.40 -13.26
C GLY A 313 -5.25 5.47 -13.74
N MET A 314 -4.84 6.74 -13.70
CA MET A 314 -5.61 7.85 -14.24
C MET A 314 -5.80 7.72 -15.76
N ALA A 315 -4.72 7.50 -16.52
CA ALA A 315 -4.82 7.34 -17.97
C ALA A 315 -5.73 6.15 -18.36
N LEU A 316 -5.65 5.04 -17.61
CA LEU A 316 -6.55 3.90 -17.79
C LEU A 316 -8.01 4.26 -17.50
N ASN A 317 -8.28 5.04 -16.46
CA ASN A 317 -9.63 5.48 -16.11
C ASN A 317 -10.25 6.36 -17.20
N GLU A 318 -9.48 7.29 -17.76
CA GLU A 318 -9.98 8.27 -18.73
C GLU A 318 -10.04 7.74 -20.16
N LEU A 319 -9.08 6.90 -20.58
CA LEU A 319 -8.92 6.48 -21.97
C LEU A 319 -9.22 4.99 -22.20
N GLY A 320 -9.26 4.20 -21.13
CA GLY A 320 -9.42 2.75 -21.21
C GLY A 320 -8.12 2.00 -21.55
N ASN A 321 -8.11 0.71 -21.21
CA ASN A 321 -6.96 -0.17 -21.37
C ASN A 321 -6.48 -0.27 -22.83
N GLU A 322 -7.41 -0.47 -23.77
CA GLU A 322 -7.09 -0.66 -25.18
C GLU A 322 -6.35 0.54 -25.76
N LYS A 323 -6.83 1.76 -25.48
CA LYS A 323 -6.22 2.99 -25.98
C LYS A 323 -4.87 3.28 -25.35
N VAL A 324 -4.71 3.06 -24.04
CA VAL A 324 -3.42 3.31 -23.37
C VAL A 324 -2.34 2.38 -23.91
N HIS A 325 -2.66 1.09 -24.07
CA HIS A 325 -1.68 0.09 -24.48
C HIS A 325 -1.36 0.05 -25.98
N THR A 326 -2.00 0.91 -26.79
CA THR A 326 -1.48 1.21 -28.13
C THR A 326 -0.14 1.96 -28.05
N TYR A 327 0.13 2.70 -26.97
CA TYR A 327 1.32 3.55 -26.82
C TYR A 327 2.39 3.00 -25.88
N VAL A 328 2.02 2.16 -24.91
CA VAL A 328 2.94 1.61 -23.92
C VAL A 328 2.68 0.12 -23.71
N GLY A 329 3.75 -0.67 -23.53
CA GLY A 329 3.66 -2.09 -23.22
C GLY A 329 3.22 -2.39 -21.79
N THR A 330 3.23 -3.67 -21.44
CA THR A 330 2.87 -4.20 -20.10
C THR A 330 3.99 -4.97 -19.44
N GLU A 331 5.03 -5.33 -20.20
CA GLU A 331 6.04 -6.31 -19.79
C GLU A 331 7.24 -5.65 -19.11
N PRO A 332 7.91 -6.35 -18.18
CA PRO A 332 9.18 -5.87 -17.64
C PRO A 332 10.23 -5.80 -18.76
N SER A 333 11.09 -4.79 -18.72
CA SER A 333 12.12 -4.61 -19.75
C SER A 333 13.23 -5.67 -19.70
N GLY A 334 13.44 -6.31 -18.53
CA GLY A 334 14.63 -7.13 -18.27
C GLY A 334 15.96 -6.36 -18.33
N ARG A 335 15.90 -5.02 -18.41
CA ARG A 335 17.04 -4.10 -18.49
C ARG A 335 17.09 -3.24 -17.23
N MET A 336 18.24 -2.60 -17.01
CA MET A 336 18.36 -1.59 -15.95
C MET A 336 17.34 -0.48 -16.18
N PHE A 337 16.79 0.08 -15.09
CA PHE A 337 15.86 1.21 -15.15
C PHE A 337 16.45 2.43 -15.87
N ASN A 338 17.79 2.51 -15.90
CA ASN A 338 18.51 3.58 -16.55
C ASN A 338 18.77 3.39 -18.06
N ALA A 339 18.33 2.26 -18.63
CA ALA A 339 18.48 2.02 -20.06
C ALA A 339 17.56 2.95 -20.89
N ILE A 340 18.05 3.40 -22.04
CA ILE A 340 17.27 4.11 -23.07
C ILE A 340 16.94 3.04 -24.12
N VAL A 341 15.83 2.33 -23.92
CA VAL A 341 15.41 1.21 -24.78
C VAL A 341 13.89 1.21 -24.94
N LEU A 342 13.45 0.78 -26.12
CA LEU A 342 12.07 0.47 -26.44
C LEU A 342 11.92 -1.04 -26.63
N ASP A 343 10.69 -1.51 -26.62
CA ASP A 343 10.34 -2.89 -26.94
C ASP A 343 10.47 -3.17 -28.46
N TYR A 344 10.17 -4.40 -28.87
CA TYR A 344 10.26 -4.82 -30.27
C TYR A 344 9.20 -4.19 -31.19
N ASN A 345 8.24 -3.45 -30.64
CA ASN A 345 7.21 -2.70 -31.37
C ASN A 345 7.46 -1.18 -31.30
N ASP A 346 8.68 -0.76 -30.92
CA ASP A 346 9.04 0.65 -30.74
C ASP A 346 8.18 1.39 -29.70
N LYS A 347 7.74 0.67 -28.65
CA LYS A 347 7.01 1.25 -27.51
C LYS A 347 7.83 1.16 -26.23
N PRO A 348 7.62 2.06 -25.25
CA PRO A 348 8.17 1.83 -23.92
C PRO A 348 7.62 0.53 -23.33
N HIS A 349 8.49 -0.21 -22.63
CA HIS A 349 8.15 -1.55 -22.12
C HIS A 349 6.93 -1.60 -21.20
N ASN A 350 6.80 -0.64 -20.28
CA ASN A 350 5.71 -0.55 -19.31
C ASN A 350 5.58 0.88 -18.76
N PRO A 351 4.44 1.27 -18.18
CA PRO A 351 4.23 2.62 -17.64
C PRO A 351 5.09 2.96 -16.41
N LEU A 352 5.75 1.98 -15.79
CA LEU A 352 6.50 2.17 -14.55
C LEU A 352 7.98 2.52 -14.77
N VAL A 353 8.46 2.46 -16.01
CA VAL A 353 9.76 3.04 -16.40
C VAL A 353 9.57 4.49 -16.87
N ASN A 354 10.63 5.31 -16.80
CA ASN A 354 10.56 6.74 -17.20
C ASN A 354 9.99 6.93 -18.61
N ALA A 355 10.39 6.09 -19.57
CA ALA A 355 9.89 6.13 -20.95
C ALA A 355 8.37 6.00 -21.00
N GLY A 356 7.84 4.97 -20.34
CA GLY A 356 6.39 4.72 -20.30
C GLY A 356 5.65 5.80 -19.54
N SER A 357 6.21 6.27 -18.43
CA SER A 357 5.60 7.35 -17.66
C SER A 357 5.53 8.68 -18.44
N ILE A 358 6.54 9.02 -19.24
CA ILE A 358 6.51 10.20 -20.12
C ILE A 358 5.39 10.02 -21.17
N ILE A 359 5.25 8.83 -21.75
CA ILE A 359 4.14 8.55 -22.66
C ILE A 359 2.79 8.67 -21.95
N ILE A 360 2.62 8.10 -20.76
CA ILE A 360 1.39 8.24 -19.97
C ILE A 360 1.03 9.72 -19.73
N ASN A 361 2.00 10.54 -19.34
CA ASN A 361 1.78 11.98 -19.15
C ASN A 361 1.45 12.69 -20.47
N SER A 362 2.03 12.25 -21.60
CA SER A 362 1.64 12.77 -22.91
C SER A 362 0.20 12.41 -23.30
N LEU A 363 -0.32 11.25 -22.88
CA LEU A 363 -1.71 10.88 -23.11
C LEU A 363 -2.67 11.74 -22.29
N LEU A 364 -2.34 12.00 -21.02
CA LEU A 364 -3.08 12.93 -20.16
C LEU A 364 -3.06 14.35 -20.76
N GLN A 365 -1.89 14.79 -21.23
CA GLN A 365 -1.71 16.11 -21.81
C GLN A 365 -2.44 16.28 -23.16
N ALA A 366 -2.37 15.30 -24.05
CA ALA A 366 -2.87 15.45 -25.42
C ALA A 366 -4.30 14.94 -25.62
N LEU A 367 -4.73 13.88 -24.91
CA LEU A 367 -5.98 13.17 -25.22
C LEU A 367 -7.09 13.37 -24.19
N VAL A 368 -6.76 13.55 -22.90
CA VAL A 368 -7.75 13.71 -21.83
C VAL A 368 -8.14 15.18 -21.70
N LEU A 369 -9.35 15.60 -22.09
CA LEU A 369 -9.74 17.02 -22.06
C LEU A 369 -8.78 17.91 -22.90
N PRO A 370 -8.71 17.70 -24.23
CA PRO A 370 -7.69 18.28 -25.12
C PRO A 370 -7.77 19.81 -25.28
N GLY A 371 -8.82 20.46 -24.78
CA GLY A 371 -8.97 21.93 -24.81
C GLY A 371 -8.34 22.66 -23.62
N MET A 372 -7.85 21.93 -22.61
CA MET A 372 -7.26 22.52 -21.40
C MET A 372 -5.81 22.94 -21.63
N SER A 373 -5.45 24.09 -21.07
CA SER A 373 -4.07 24.57 -20.95
C SER A 373 -3.24 23.67 -20.02
N SER A 374 -1.90 23.74 -20.10
CA SER A 374 -1.03 22.95 -19.22
C SER A 374 -1.26 23.20 -17.73
N SER A 375 -1.68 24.41 -17.33
CA SER A 375 -2.03 24.70 -15.94
C SER A 375 -3.30 23.95 -15.51
N GLU A 376 -4.35 24.01 -16.34
CA GLU A 376 -5.61 23.30 -16.07
C GLU A 376 -5.42 21.77 -16.05
N LYS A 377 -4.50 21.26 -16.89
CA LYS A 377 -4.10 19.85 -16.87
C LYS A 377 -3.42 19.46 -15.57
N PHE A 378 -2.50 20.29 -15.09
CA PHE A 378 -1.86 20.05 -13.80
C PHE A 378 -2.86 20.11 -12.65
N ASP A 379 -3.77 21.08 -12.65
CA ASP A 379 -4.85 21.18 -11.65
C ASP A 379 -5.79 19.96 -11.69
N PHE A 380 -6.11 19.45 -12.88
CA PHE A 380 -6.87 18.22 -13.06
C PHE A 380 -6.15 17.03 -12.41
N VAL A 381 -4.84 16.89 -12.65
CA VAL A 381 -4.05 15.81 -12.04
C VAL A 381 -3.99 15.96 -10.52
N GLN A 382 -3.73 17.16 -10.01
CA GLN A 382 -3.69 17.43 -8.58
C GLN A 382 -5.02 17.12 -7.88
N GLN A 383 -6.15 17.44 -8.50
CA GLN A 383 -7.46 17.07 -7.97
C GLN A 383 -7.64 15.55 -7.91
N TYR A 384 -7.13 14.81 -8.89
CA TYR A 384 -7.17 13.36 -8.89
C TYR A 384 -6.37 12.78 -7.71
N PHE A 385 -5.15 13.28 -7.51
CA PHE A 385 -4.29 12.94 -6.36
C PHE A 385 -5.01 13.23 -5.04
N ARG A 386 -5.58 14.43 -4.87
CA ARG A 386 -6.32 14.81 -3.65
C ARG A 386 -7.51 13.90 -3.37
N ARG A 387 -8.24 13.50 -4.41
CA ARG A 387 -9.36 12.55 -4.28
C ARG A 387 -8.89 11.17 -3.81
N MET A 388 -7.77 10.67 -4.32
CA MET A 388 -7.21 9.39 -3.87
C MET A 388 -6.65 9.45 -2.45
N ALA A 389 -6.15 10.61 -2.01
CA ALA A 389 -5.73 10.85 -0.64
C ALA A 389 -6.89 11.16 0.32
N GLY A 390 -8.16 10.99 -0.09
CA GLY A 390 -9.31 11.22 0.78
C GLY A 390 -9.56 12.70 1.14
N GLY A 391 -9.06 13.62 0.31
CA GLY A 391 -9.17 15.07 0.54
C GLY A 391 -8.07 15.66 1.40
N GLU A 392 -7.05 14.88 1.76
CA GLU A 392 -5.86 15.41 2.44
C GLU A 392 -5.06 16.36 1.54
N ASN A 393 -4.27 17.22 2.17
CA ASN A 393 -3.60 18.30 1.47
C ASN A 393 -2.35 17.78 0.74
N ILE A 394 -2.39 17.82 -0.59
CA ILE A 394 -1.25 17.48 -1.43
C ILE A 394 -0.57 18.77 -1.85
N GLY A 395 0.68 18.91 -1.42
CA GLY A 395 1.51 20.08 -1.72
C GLY A 395 2.25 19.95 -3.04
N PHE A 396 2.98 20.99 -3.43
CA PHE A 396 3.82 21.01 -4.62
C PHE A 396 5.15 21.70 -4.31
N SER A 397 6.27 21.08 -4.66
CA SER A 397 7.60 21.65 -4.46
C SER A 397 8.14 22.29 -5.74
N ASN A 398 7.85 23.59 -5.95
CA ASN A 398 8.36 24.32 -7.11
C ASN A 398 9.90 24.30 -7.21
N GLY A 399 10.58 24.40 -6.06
CA GLY A 399 12.05 24.32 -6.03
C GLY A 399 12.57 22.97 -6.52
N THR A 400 11.92 21.86 -6.14
CA THR A 400 12.30 20.52 -6.63
C THR A 400 11.95 20.36 -8.10
N PHE A 401 10.79 20.85 -8.55
CA PHE A 401 10.39 20.83 -9.96
C PHE A 401 11.43 21.50 -10.87
N LEU A 402 11.85 22.72 -10.52
CA LEU A 402 12.84 23.45 -11.31
C LEU A 402 14.18 22.70 -11.37
N SER A 403 14.66 22.18 -10.24
CA SER A 403 15.92 21.43 -10.20
C SER A 403 15.84 20.07 -10.90
N GLU A 404 14.74 19.33 -10.78
CA GLU A 404 14.51 18.10 -11.56
C GLU A 404 14.54 18.42 -13.05
N ARG A 405 13.79 19.45 -13.48
CA ARG A 405 13.73 19.86 -14.88
C ARG A 405 15.11 20.26 -15.43
N GLU A 406 15.89 21.02 -14.69
CA GLU A 406 17.25 21.44 -15.10
C GLU A 406 18.25 20.29 -15.18
N ASN A 407 18.08 19.22 -14.38
CA ASN A 407 19.01 18.09 -14.32
C ASN A 407 18.48 16.83 -15.05
N ALA A 408 17.46 16.99 -15.90
CA ALA A 408 16.74 15.88 -16.54
C ALA A 408 17.22 15.53 -17.96
N ASP A 409 18.49 15.75 -18.29
CA ASP A 409 19.08 15.48 -19.64
C ASP A 409 18.65 14.12 -20.21
N ARG A 410 18.66 13.08 -19.36
CA ARG A 410 18.26 11.74 -19.77
C ARG A 410 16.80 11.63 -20.15
N ASN A 411 15.90 12.31 -19.44
CA ASN A 411 14.47 12.31 -19.77
C ASN A 411 14.20 13.12 -21.04
N TYR A 412 14.93 14.22 -21.27
CA TYR A 412 14.89 14.93 -22.55
C TYR A 412 15.37 14.06 -23.72
N ALA A 413 16.54 13.42 -23.59
CA ALA A 413 17.07 12.51 -24.60
C ALA A 413 16.07 11.38 -24.93
N LEU A 414 15.44 10.82 -23.90
CA LEU A 414 14.41 9.80 -24.05
C LEU A 414 13.15 10.33 -24.74
N GLY A 415 12.70 11.54 -24.40
CA GLY A 415 11.58 12.21 -25.05
C GLY A 415 11.83 12.42 -26.55
N TYR A 416 13.01 12.92 -26.93
CA TYR A 416 13.37 13.08 -28.33
C TYR A 416 13.50 11.74 -29.06
N TYR A 417 14.10 10.73 -28.42
CA TYR A 417 14.22 9.38 -28.97
C TYR A 417 12.84 8.74 -29.23
N MET A 418 11.91 8.86 -28.29
CA MET A 418 10.53 8.37 -28.46
C MET A 418 9.76 9.15 -29.52
N ARG A 419 10.06 10.44 -29.71
CA ARG A 419 9.44 11.25 -30.77
C ARG A 419 9.88 10.80 -32.16
N GLU A 420 11.17 10.51 -32.34
CA GLU A 420 11.71 9.97 -33.60
C GLU A 420 11.04 8.63 -33.96
N ASN A 421 10.83 7.77 -32.95
CA ASN A 421 10.18 6.47 -33.10
C ASN A 421 8.63 6.54 -33.11
N LYS A 422 8.04 7.76 -33.18
CA LYS A 422 6.59 7.97 -33.25
C LYS A 422 5.79 7.33 -32.11
N CYS A 423 6.36 7.29 -30.91
CA CYS A 423 5.69 6.70 -29.74
C CYS A 423 4.56 7.60 -29.18
N PHE A 424 4.57 8.90 -29.49
CA PHE A 424 3.62 9.88 -28.94
C PHE A 424 2.31 9.93 -29.76
N PRO A 425 1.19 10.34 -29.14
CA PRO A 425 -0.05 10.60 -29.88
C PRO A 425 0.12 11.76 -30.88
N ASP A 426 -0.74 11.76 -31.91
CA ASP A 426 -0.76 12.83 -32.91
C ASP A 426 -0.92 14.21 -32.26
N LYS A 427 -0.19 15.21 -32.77
CA LYS A 427 -0.19 16.60 -32.27
C LYS A 427 0.26 16.76 -30.81
N CYS A 428 1.02 15.82 -30.26
CA CYS A 428 1.62 15.94 -28.93
C CYS A 428 2.64 17.11 -28.87
N ASP A 429 2.50 17.96 -27.86
CA ASP A 429 3.56 18.85 -27.41
C ASP A 429 4.48 18.09 -26.45
N LEU A 430 5.69 17.77 -26.91
CA LEU A 430 6.70 17.06 -26.14
C LEU A 430 7.11 17.83 -24.88
N MET A 431 7.26 19.15 -24.96
CA MET A 431 7.73 19.95 -23.83
C MET A 431 6.67 20.03 -22.76
N ALA A 432 5.41 20.27 -23.14
CA ALA A 432 4.30 20.24 -22.19
C ALA A 432 4.15 18.86 -21.52
N SER A 433 4.39 17.77 -22.26
CA SER A 433 4.32 16.40 -21.72
C SER A 433 5.44 16.12 -20.72
N LEU A 434 6.66 16.60 -20.99
CA LEU A 434 7.80 16.49 -20.08
C LEU A 434 7.61 17.37 -18.83
N ASP A 435 7.11 18.59 -18.99
CA ASP A 435 6.80 19.47 -17.87
C ASP A 435 5.77 18.83 -16.94
N LEU A 436 4.67 18.28 -17.48
CA LEU A 436 3.69 17.55 -16.68
C LEU A 436 4.33 16.34 -15.95
N TYR A 437 5.17 15.56 -16.64
CA TYR A 437 5.91 14.45 -16.03
C TYR A 437 6.79 14.88 -14.83
N PHE A 438 7.46 16.03 -14.92
CA PHE A 438 8.25 16.56 -13.80
C PHE A 438 7.36 17.12 -12.69
N GLN A 439 6.28 17.82 -13.03
CA GLN A 439 5.35 18.40 -12.07
C GLN A 439 4.72 17.32 -11.17
N VAL A 440 4.18 16.26 -11.76
CA VAL A 440 3.55 15.16 -11.00
C VAL A 440 4.53 14.34 -10.15
N SER A 441 5.83 14.49 -10.38
CA SER A 441 6.86 13.78 -9.61
C SER A 441 7.24 14.53 -8.33
N VAL A 442 6.84 15.79 -8.18
CA VAL A 442 7.22 16.64 -7.04
C VAL A 442 6.05 17.04 -6.14
N ASP A 443 4.92 16.35 -6.29
CA ASP A 443 3.82 16.45 -5.35
C ASP A 443 4.29 15.97 -3.97
N LEU A 444 3.87 16.70 -2.94
CA LEU A 444 4.25 16.43 -1.55
C LEU A 444 3.19 15.54 -0.92
N ASP A 445 3.62 14.35 -0.52
CA ASP A 445 2.90 13.53 0.47
C ASP A 445 3.18 14.13 1.85
N GLY A 446 2.20 14.17 2.74
CA GLY A 446 2.28 14.86 4.02
C GLY A 446 1.51 14.18 5.14
#